data_AF-X0SGV7-F1
#
_entry.id   AF-X0SGV7-F1
#
_cell.length_a   1.000
_cell.length_b   1.000
_cell.length_c   1.000
_cell.angle_alpha   90.00
_cell.angle_beta   90.00
_cell.angle_gamma   90.00
#
_symmetry.space_group_name_H-M   'P 1'
#
loop_
_entity.id
_entity.type
_entity.pdbx_description
1 polymer ?
#
loop_
_entity_poly.entity_id
_entity_poly.type
_entity_poly.pdbx_seq_one_letter_code
_entity_poly.pdbx_strand_id
1 'polypeptide(L)'
;MNMIPEDSINAVYPNFMEGFRRAQSIMNSIACFEDVERHLMKGRGLVASTYVTHRVAVRKLYEYIDVNLFQVTPNHIEDFYDSLMKEVSRNTAYGRIQGLKWFYNGLRSLFPGHISPFEIMDEELVKKLNKLQKPAITKAMPKGEAVALLNDLRSRKNG
;
A
#
# COMPACT_ATOMS: atom_id res chain seq x y z
N MET A 1 -0.74 -2.24 -39.79
CA MET A 1 -0.77 -1.59 -38.46
C MET A 1 0.16 -0.39 -38.57
N ASN A 2 -0.38 0.83 -38.71
CA ASN A 2 0.45 2.02 -38.90
C ASN A 2 1.06 2.41 -37.56
N MET A 3 2.33 2.09 -37.34
CA MET A 3 3.08 2.61 -36.20
C MET A 3 3.32 4.10 -36.44
N ILE A 4 2.80 4.93 -35.54
CA ILE A 4 3.14 6.35 -35.51
C ILE A 4 4.65 6.43 -35.21
N PRO A 5 5.45 7.12 -36.04
CA PRO A 5 6.89 7.26 -35.81
C PRO A 5 7.16 7.88 -34.43
N GLU A 6 8.13 7.35 -33.68
CA GLU A 6 8.50 7.86 -32.35
C GLU A 6 8.79 9.38 -32.36
N ASP A 7 9.33 9.88 -33.47
CA ASP A 7 9.62 11.31 -33.67
C ASP A 7 8.37 12.19 -33.66
N SER A 8 7.22 11.66 -34.11
CA SER A 8 5.94 12.38 -34.11
C SER A 8 5.33 12.48 -32.71
N ILE A 9 5.60 11.50 -31.82
CA ILE A 9 5.11 11.52 -30.43
C ILE A 9 5.98 12.45 -29.57
N ASN A 10 7.29 12.44 -29.78
CA ASN A 10 8.23 13.35 -29.10
C ASN A 10 7.96 14.83 -29.42
N ALA A 11 7.51 15.14 -30.64
CA ALA A 11 7.15 16.50 -31.03
C ALA A 11 5.89 17.03 -30.34
N VAL A 12 4.94 16.15 -30.00
CA VAL A 12 3.65 16.53 -29.39
C VAL A 12 3.71 16.45 -27.86
N TYR A 13 4.50 15.52 -27.31
CA TYR A 13 4.65 15.31 -25.86
C TYR A 13 6.11 15.03 -25.47
N PRO A 14 7.00 16.04 -25.51
CA PRO A 14 8.45 15.86 -25.32
C PRO A 14 8.83 15.17 -23.99
N ASN A 15 8.04 15.36 -22.93
CA ASN A 15 8.31 14.75 -21.62
C ASN A 15 7.67 13.36 -21.43
N PHE A 16 6.79 12.93 -22.34
CA PHE A 16 6.05 11.67 -22.20
C PHE A 16 6.94 10.46 -22.51
N MET A 17 7.67 10.49 -23.62
CA MET A 17 8.54 9.38 -24.02
C MET A 17 9.73 9.21 -23.08
N GLU A 18 10.26 10.31 -22.52
CA GLU A 18 11.30 10.25 -21.50
C GLU A 18 10.77 9.59 -20.21
N GLY A 19 9.56 9.98 -19.76
CA GLY A 19 8.87 9.34 -18.65
C GLY A 19 8.60 7.86 -18.89
N PHE A 20 8.18 7.49 -20.11
CA PHE A 20 7.92 6.12 -20.52
C PHE A 20 9.20 5.26 -20.55
N ARG A 21 10.30 5.78 -21.12
CA ARG A 21 11.61 5.09 -21.12
C ARG A 21 12.13 4.88 -19.71
N ARG A 22 11.99 5.89 -18.84
CA ARG A 22 12.36 5.78 -17.42
C ARG A 22 11.53 4.71 -16.70
N ALA A 23 10.22 4.72 -16.92
CA ALA A 23 9.30 3.70 -16.42
C ALA A 23 9.72 2.29 -16.88
N GLN A 24 9.97 2.09 -18.17
CA GLN A 24 10.38 0.82 -18.73
C GLN A 24 11.72 0.33 -18.16
N SER A 25 12.68 1.23 -18.00
CA SER A 25 13.97 0.93 -17.35
C SER A 25 13.79 0.44 -15.91
N ILE A 26 12.93 1.10 -15.13
CA ILE A 26 12.62 0.68 -13.75
C ILE A 26 11.95 -0.70 -13.73
N MET A 27 10.99 -0.95 -14.62
CA MET A 27 10.31 -2.27 -14.67
C MET A 27 11.30 -3.40 -14.99
N ASN A 28 12.22 -3.16 -15.92
CA ASN A 28 13.23 -4.14 -16.32
C ASN A 28 14.31 -4.36 -15.24
N SER A 29 14.50 -3.42 -14.32
CA SER A 29 15.49 -3.51 -13.24
C SER A 29 14.97 -4.17 -11.98
N ILE A 30 13.67 -4.48 -11.89
CA ILE A 30 13.08 -5.12 -10.71
C ILE A 30 13.27 -6.62 -10.80
N ALA A 31 14.22 -7.16 -10.03
CA ALA A 31 14.44 -8.60 -9.90
C ALA A 31 13.90 -9.16 -8.59
N CYS A 32 13.83 -8.33 -7.55
CA CYS A 32 13.39 -8.72 -6.21
C CYS A 32 12.58 -7.62 -5.52
N PHE A 33 12.04 -7.92 -4.34
CA PHE A 33 11.28 -6.94 -3.57
C PHE A 33 12.16 -5.74 -3.14
N GLU A 34 13.44 -5.95 -2.88
CA GLU A 34 14.36 -4.88 -2.49
C GLU A 34 14.49 -3.82 -3.60
N ASP A 35 14.35 -4.22 -4.86
CA ASP A 35 14.31 -3.30 -6.01
C ASP A 35 12.98 -2.55 -6.07
N VAL A 36 11.85 -3.23 -5.80
CA VAL A 36 10.53 -2.58 -5.63
C VAL A 36 10.61 -1.49 -4.57
N GLU A 37 11.18 -1.82 -3.41
CA GLU A 37 11.33 -0.87 -2.30
C GLU A 37 12.21 0.33 -2.72
N ARG A 38 13.36 0.06 -3.35
CA ARG A 38 14.32 1.08 -3.77
C ARG A 38 13.74 2.03 -4.81
N HIS A 39 13.09 1.50 -5.83
CA HIS A 39 12.66 2.28 -6.99
C HIS A 39 11.25 2.87 -6.85
N LEU A 40 10.36 2.21 -6.11
CA LEU A 40 8.93 2.54 -6.10
C LEU A 40 8.43 3.08 -4.75
N MET A 41 9.17 2.86 -3.66
CA MET A 41 8.71 3.20 -2.30
C MET A 41 9.58 4.24 -1.58
N LYS A 42 10.92 4.13 -1.66
CA LYS A 42 11.83 5.03 -0.95
C LYS A 42 11.72 6.47 -1.45
N GLY A 43 11.93 7.43 -0.54
CA GLY A 43 11.94 8.87 -0.86
C GLY A 43 10.57 9.54 -1.00
N ARG A 44 9.47 8.82 -0.72
CA ARG A 44 8.10 9.30 -0.95
C ARG A 44 7.44 10.01 0.24
N GLY A 45 8.25 10.54 1.17
CA GLY A 45 7.78 11.44 2.23
C GLY A 45 6.87 10.82 3.31
N LEU A 46 6.88 9.50 3.48
CA LEU A 46 6.15 8.85 4.58
C LEU A 46 6.88 8.99 5.92
N VAL A 47 6.11 9.19 7.00
CA VAL A 47 6.60 9.00 8.37
C VAL A 47 7.09 7.56 8.53
N ALA A 48 8.19 7.35 9.28
CA ALA A 48 8.87 6.06 9.37
C ALA A 48 7.95 4.88 9.76
N SER A 49 7.04 5.07 10.72
CA SER A 49 6.09 4.05 11.15
C SER A 49 5.08 3.68 10.04
N THR A 50 4.58 4.67 9.32
CA THR A 50 3.67 4.48 8.18
C THR A 50 4.42 3.79 7.03
N TYR A 51 5.66 4.18 6.76
CA TYR A 51 6.52 3.54 5.77
C TYR A 51 6.68 2.05 6.04
N VAL A 52 7.02 1.66 7.27
CA VAL A 52 7.16 0.25 7.64
C VAL A 52 5.84 -0.50 7.41
N THR A 53 4.72 0.09 7.80
CA THR A 53 3.39 -0.52 7.63
C THR A 53 3.05 -0.74 6.15
N HIS A 54 3.31 0.27 5.31
CA HIS A 54 3.05 0.21 3.87
C HIS A 54 4.01 -0.75 3.17
N ARG A 55 5.29 -0.73 3.52
CA ARG A 55 6.30 -1.66 3.03
C ARG A 55 5.89 -3.11 3.25
N VAL A 56 5.44 -3.45 4.46
CA VAL A 56 4.99 -4.81 4.74
C VAL A 56 3.73 -5.16 3.95
N ALA A 57 2.83 -4.20 3.70
CA ALA A 57 1.67 -4.42 2.85
C ALA A 57 2.05 -4.77 1.41
N VAL A 58 2.93 -3.97 0.79
CA VAL A 58 3.40 -4.20 -0.58
C VAL A 58 4.21 -5.48 -0.66
N ARG A 59 5.07 -5.78 0.33
CA ARG A 59 5.82 -7.05 0.40
C ARG A 59 4.89 -8.26 0.42
N LYS A 60 3.88 -8.22 1.29
CA LYS A 60 2.93 -9.32 1.40
C LYS A 60 2.12 -9.53 0.12
N LEU A 61 1.74 -8.46 -0.58
CA LEU A 61 1.11 -8.59 -1.88
C LEU A 61 2.08 -9.18 -2.91
N TYR A 62 3.31 -8.66 -2.98
CA TYR A 62 4.36 -9.13 -3.89
C TYR A 62 4.68 -10.62 -3.73
N GLU A 63 4.71 -11.11 -2.48
CA GLU A 63 4.90 -12.53 -2.16
C GLU A 63 3.66 -13.39 -2.45
N TYR A 64 2.47 -12.80 -2.53
CA TYR A 64 1.20 -13.50 -2.71
C TYR A 64 0.82 -13.70 -4.18
N ILE A 65 1.19 -12.75 -5.04
CA ILE A 65 0.82 -12.76 -6.46
C ILE A 65 1.90 -13.41 -7.32
N ASP A 66 1.48 -14.12 -8.37
CA ASP A 66 2.38 -14.67 -9.38
C ASP A 66 2.61 -13.71 -10.57
N VAL A 67 2.15 -12.47 -10.45
CA VAL A 67 2.26 -11.43 -11.50
C VAL A 67 3.09 -10.25 -11.02
N ASN A 68 3.58 -9.44 -11.96
CA ASN A 68 4.25 -8.19 -11.58
C ASN A 68 3.25 -7.23 -10.90
N LEU A 69 3.72 -6.42 -9.95
CA LEU A 69 2.93 -5.39 -9.27
C LEU A 69 2.23 -4.42 -10.23
N PHE A 70 2.75 -4.21 -11.44
CA PHE A 70 2.12 -3.37 -12.47
C PHE A 70 0.91 -4.04 -13.17
N GLN A 71 0.74 -5.35 -13.02
CA GLN A 71 -0.31 -6.17 -13.63
C GLN A 71 -1.40 -6.59 -12.63
N VAL A 72 -1.35 -6.05 -11.42
CA VAL A 72 -2.35 -6.35 -10.38
C VAL A 72 -3.71 -5.78 -10.79
N THR A 73 -4.74 -6.60 -10.66
CA THR A 73 -6.13 -6.29 -11.01
C THR A 73 -6.96 -6.14 -9.74
N PRO A 74 -8.20 -5.62 -9.84
CA PRO A 74 -9.15 -5.65 -8.73
C PRO A 74 -9.30 -7.03 -8.07
N ASN A 75 -9.39 -8.09 -8.87
CA ASN A 75 -9.56 -9.46 -8.37
C ASN A 75 -8.35 -9.91 -7.54
N HIS A 76 -7.13 -9.62 -7.98
CA HIS A 76 -5.93 -9.91 -7.19
C HIS A 76 -5.96 -9.21 -5.82
N ILE A 77 -6.47 -7.99 -5.75
CA ILE A 77 -6.62 -7.27 -4.46
C ILE A 77 -7.71 -7.90 -3.60
N GLU A 78 -8.82 -8.33 -4.20
CA GLU A 78 -9.90 -9.01 -3.50
C GLU A 78 -9.45 -10.35 -2.90
N ASP A 79 -8.79 -11.18 -3.70
CA ASP A 79 -8.27 -12.49 -3.28
C ASP A 79 -7.24 -12.32 -2.15
N PHE A 80 -6.33 -11.37 -2.32
CA PHE A 80 -5.37 -11.02 -1.27
C PHE A 80 -6.07 -10.53 0.01
N TYR A 81 -7.12 -9.72 -0.11
CA TYR A 81 -7.91 -9.26 1.03
C TYR A 81 -8.59 -10.42 1.76
N ASP A 82 -9.22 -11.34 1.03
CA ASP A 82 -9.89 -12.50 1.61
C ASP A 82 -8.90 -13.45 2.28
N SER A 83 -7.67 -13.55 1.76
CA SER A 83 -6.57 -14.25 2.42
C SER A 83 -6.15 -13.55 3.72
N LEU A 84 -5.93 -12.23 3.68
CA LEU A 84 -5.55 -11.44 4.87
C LEU A 84 -6.58 -11.58 5.99
N MET A 85 -7.87 -11.57 5.67
CA MET A 85 -8.95 -11.66 6.65
C MET A 85 -8.98 -12.99 7.42
N LYS A 86 -8.31 -14.04 6.91
CA LYS A 86 -8.15 -15.33 7.60
C LYS A 86 -6.98 -15.32 8.59
N GLU A 87 -5.99 -14.45 8.39
CA GLU A 87 -4.74 -14.43 9.14
C GLU A 87 -4.67 -13.31 10.18
N VAL A 88 -5.26 -12.15 9.89
CA VAL A 88 -5.09 -10.94 10.69
C VAL A 88 -6.40 -10.28 11.08
N SER A 89 -6.32 -9.41 12.09
CA SER A 89 -7.47 -8.59 12.49
C SER A 89 -7.94 -7.68 11.35
N ARG A 90 -9.22 -7.31 11.38
CA ARG A 90 -9.80 -6.34 10.41
C ARG A 90 -9.02 -5.03 10.34
N ASN A 91 -8.57 -4.51 11.48
CA ASN A 91 -7.79 -3.26 11.53
C ASN A 91 -6.42 -3.42 10.85
N THR A 92 -5.79 -4.58 11.03
CA THR A 92 -4.53 -4.91 10.33
C THR A 92 -4.76 -5.01 8.84
N ALA A 93 -5.80 -5.74 8.40
CA ALA A 93 -6.17 -5.85 6.99
C ALA A 93 -6.45 -4.47 6.38
N TYR A 94 -7.17 -3.60 7.08
CA TYR A 94 -7.38 -2.21 6.67
C TYR A 94 -6.07 -1.47 6.43
N GLY A 95 -5.15 -1.52 7.40
CA GLY A 95 -3.84 -0.89 7.28
C GLY A 95 -3.04 -1.41 6.08
N ARG A 96 -3.18 -2.71 5.75
CA ARG A 96 -2.57 -3.30 4.55
C ARG A 96 -3.18 -2.73 3.28
N ILE A 97 -4.51 -2.69 3.17
CA ILE A 97 -5.21 -2.13 2.02
C ILE A 97 -4.90 -0.64 1.83
N GLN A 98 -4.81 0.14 2.90
CA GLN A 98 -4.39 1.55 2.82
C GLN A 98 -2.95 1.70 2.32
N GLY A 99 -2.04 0.83 2.76
CA GLY A 99 -0.67 0.80 2.25
C GLY A 99 -0.59 0.50 0.76
N LEU A 100 -1.45 -0.41 0.27
CA LEU A 100 -1.56 -0.71 -1.16
C LEU A 100 -2.15 0.47 -1.94
N LYS A 101 -3.23 1.09 -1.47
CA LYS A 101 -3.80 2.29 -2.10
C LYS A 101 -2.76 3.40 -2.24
N TRP A 102 -1.99 3.65 -1.18
CA TRP A 102 -0.90 4.62 -1.23
C TRP A 102 0.15 4.25 -2.28
N PHE A 103 0.54 2.97 -2.35
CA PHE A 103 1.54 2.48 -3.31
C PHE A 103 1.08 2.69 -4.76
N TYR A 104 -0.13 2.23 -5.13
CA TYR A 104 -0.64 2.33 -6.50
C TYR A 104 -0.95 3.76 -6.93
N ASN A 105 -1.51 4.58 -6.03
CA ASN A 105 -1.66 6.02 -6.29
C ASN A 105 -0.30 6.67 -6.55
N GLY A 106 0.72 6.15 -5.86
CA GLY A 106 2.09 6.57 -6.07
C GLY A 106 2.70 6.15 -7.41
N LEU A 107 2.28 5.04 -8.01
CA LEU A 107 2.81 4.62 -9.30
C LEU A 107 2.45 5.60 -10.40
N ARG A 108 1.30 6.28 -10.31
CA ARG A 108 0.89 7.30 -11.29
C ARG A 108 1.88 8.44 -11.48
N SER A 109 2.63 8.81 -10.42
CA SER A 109 3.66 9.85 -10.53
C SER A 109 4.94 9.37 -11.22
N LEU A 110 5.15 8.05 -11.30
CA LEU A 110 6.34 7.42 -11.89
C LEU A 110 6.05 6.87 -13.30
N PHE A 111 4.81 6.47 -13.55
CA PHE A 111 4.36 5.78 -14.75
C PHE A 111 3.14 6.50 -15.33
N PRO A 112 3.34 7.47 -16.24
CA PRO A 112 2.24 8.14 -16.93
C PRO A 112 1.38 7.11 -17.67
N GLY A 113 0.09 7.03 -17.34
CA GLY A 113 -0.85 6.05 -17.92
C GLY A 113 -1.07 4.78 -17.08
N HIS A 114 -0.38 4.62 -15.95
CA HIS A 114 -0.75 3.57 -14.99
C HIS A 114 -2.13 3.86 -14.40
N ILE A 115 -3.02 2.87 -14.47
CA ILE A 115 -4.34 2.88 -13.85
C ILE A 115 -4.26 2.02 -12.59
N SER A 116 -4.58 2.62 -11.44
CA SER A 116 -4.57 1.90 -10.17
C SER A 116 -5.67 0.84 -10.17
N PRO A 117 -5.42 -0.38 -9.66
CA PRO A 117 -6.48 -1.38 -9.51
C PRO A 117 -7.62 -0.85 -8.62
N PHE A 118 -7.34 0.10 -7.71
CA PHE A 118 -8.35 0.73 -6.86
C PHE A 118 -9.21 1.78 -7.57
N GLU A 119 -8.81 2.27 -8.76
CA GLU A 119 -9.59 3.22 -9.55
C GLU A 119 -10.64 2.53 -10.42
N ILE A 120 -10.42 1.25 -10.76
CA ILE A 120 -11.29 0.45 -11.65
C ILE A 120 -12.06 -0.64 -10.91
N MET A 121 -11.99 -0.67 -9.57
CA MET A 121 -12.82 -1.56 -8.75
C MET A 121 -14.29 -1.20 -8.88
N ASP A 122 -15.15 -2.23 -8.90
CA ASP A 122 -16.58 -2.04 -8.77
C ASP A 122 -16.96 -1.54 -7.36
N GLU A 123 -18.19 -1.03 -7.25
CA GLU A 123 -18.69 -0.50 -5.98
C GLU A 123 -18.82 -1.56 -4.88
N GLU A 124 -19.08 -2.82 -5.22
CA GLU A 124 -19.28 -3.89 -4.24
C GLU A 124 -17.97 -4.21 -3.53
N LEU A 125 -16.89 -4.31 -4.29
CA LEU A 125 -15.54 -4.52 -3.80
C LEU A 125 -15.05 -3.30 -3.01
N VAL A 126 -15.34 -2.08 -3.48
CA VAL A 126 -15.07 -0.86 -2.70
C VAL A 126 -15.78 -0.90 -1.34
N LYS A 127 -17.06 -1.29 -1.31
CA LYS A 127 -17.83 -1.45 -0.06
C LYS A 127 -17.24 -2.55 0.82
N LYS A 128 -16.81 -3.68 0.26
CA LYS A 128 -16.15 -4.79 0.98
C LYS A 128 -14.90 -4.32 1.70
N LEU A 129 -14.02 -3.59 1.00
CA LEU A 129 -12.77 -3.08 1.56
C LEU A 129 -13.00 -1.94 2.58
N ASN A 130 -14.07 -1.16 2.46
CA ASN A 130 -14.38 -0.05 3.37
C ASN A 130 -15.10 -0.48 4.66
N LYS A 131 -15.72 -1.67 4.72
CA LYS A 131 -16.34 -2.22 5.96
C LYS A 131 -15.37 -2.40 7.14
N LEU A 132 -14.09 -2.17 6.94
CA LEU A 132 -13.01 -2.40 7.89
C LEU A 132 -12.83 -1.28 8.93
N GLN A 133 -13.47 -0.12 8.76
CA GLN A 133 -13.37 0.99 9.71
C GLN A 133 -14.28 0.75 10.93
N LYS A 134 -13.97 -0.25 11.77
CA LYS A 134 -14.52 -0.23 13.13
C LYS A 134 -13.77 0.85 13.91
N PRO A 135 -14.46 1.79 14.57
CA PRO A 135 -13.78 2.73 15.46
C PRO A 135 -12.99 1.92 16.48
N ALA A 136 -11.73 2.28 16.67
CA ALA A 136 -10.92 1.70 17.74
C ALA A 136 -11.68 1.97 19.04
N ILE A 137 -12.25 0.93 19.64
CA ILE A 137 -12.67 1.00 21.03
C ILE A 137 -11.34 1.09 21.78
N THR A 138 -10.92 2.30 22.11
CA THR A 138 -9.88 2.50 23.09
C THR A 138 -10.38 1.82 24.35
N LYS A 139 -9.78 0.67 24.70
CA LYS A 139 -9.94 0.11 26.04
C LYS A 139 -9.31 1.12 27.00
N ALA A 140 -10.11 2.08 27.44
CA ALA A 140 -9.75 2.91 28.57
C ALA A 140 -9.63 1.99 29.79
N MET A 141 -8.55 2.14 30.55
CA MET A 141 -8.37 1.39 31.79
C MET A 141 -9.56 1.69 32.71
N PRO A 142 -10.28 0.66 33.21
CA PRO A 142 -11.34 0.85 34.17
C PRO A 142 -10.83 1.59 35.42
N LYS A 143 -11.66 2.47 36.01
CA LYS A 143 -11.28 3.27 37.19
C LYS A 143 -10.69 2.42 38.33
N GLY A 144 -11.21 1.21 38.53
CA GLY A 144 -10.71 0.27 39.55
C GLY A 144 -9.27 -0.19 39.28
N GLU A 145 -8.94 -0.54 38.03
CA GLU A 145 -7.57 -0.90 37.63
C GLU A 145 -6.62 0.29 37.73
N ALA A 146 -7.09 1.48 37.38
CA ALA A 146 -6.29 2.70 37.52
C ALA A 146 -5.96 3.02 38.98
N VAL A 147 -6.92 2.84 39.90
CA VAL A 147 -6.70 3.02 41.34
C VAL A 147 -5.76 1.97 41.91
N ALA A 148 -5.90 0.70 41.50
CA ALA A 148 -5.01 -0.38 41.91
C ALA A 148 -3.56 -0.12 41.47
N LEU A 149 -3.37 0.31 40.22
CA LEU A 149 -2.06 0.69 39.68
C LEU A 149 -1.45 1.87 40.44
N LEU A 150 -2.25 2.91 40.74
CA LEU A 150 -1.78 4.08 41.49
C LEU A 150 -1.36 3.71 42.92
N ASN A 151 -2.05 2.77 43.56
CA ASN A 151 -1.69 2.29 44.89
C ASN A 151 -0.41 1.44 44.86
N ASP A 152 -0.23 0.56 43.88
CA ASP A 152 1.00 -0.24 43.71
C ASP A 152 2.23 0.66 43.45
N LEU A 153 2.08 1.68 42.61
CA LEU A 153 3.15 2.67 42.36
C LEU A 153 3.52 3.47 43.62
N ARG A 154 2.53 3.79 44.47
CA ARG A 154 2.77 4.48 45.75
C ARG A 154 3.47 3.59 46.76
N SER A 155 3.10 2.31 46.87
CA SER A 155 3.77 1.38 47.79
C SER A 155 5.23 1.12 47.41
N ARG A 156 5.55 1.07 46.11
CA ARG A 156 6.95 0.92 45.63
C ARG A 156 7.82 2.15 45.84
N LYS A 157 7.24 3.34 45.94
CA LYS A 157 7.99 4.60 46.18
C LYS A 157 8.32 4.82 47.66
N ASN A 158 7.57 4.20 48.57
CA ASN A 158 7.67 4.39 50.02
C ASN A 158 8.34 3.21 50.75
N GLY A 159 8.86 2.21 50.02
CA GLY A 159 9.65 1.10 50.56
C GLY A 159 11.04 1.05 49.97
#